data_AF-A0A0V0J493-F1
#
_entry.id   AF-A0A0V0J493-F1
#
_cell.length_a   1.000
_cell.length_b   1.000
_cell.length_c   1.000
_cell.angle_alpha   90.00
_cell.angle_beta   90.00
_cell.angle_gamma   90.00
#
_symmetry.space_group_name_H-M   'P 1'
#
loop_
_entity.id
_entity.type
_entity.pdbx_description
1 polymer ?
#
loop_
_entity_poly.entity_id
_entity_poly.type
_entity_poly.pdbx_seq_one_letter_code
_entity_poly.pdbx_strand_id
1 'polypeptide(L)'
;QTSNGFRPYVHSSKPNKGMTAKREEIRQKVNDLLTSTGEREKLRDMIEEQLKKSGWNDKVKMHCKEFIKSKGVDNVSVDDVVMGVSAAARSTVPKEVKAATLERLKQFMAKNNIEI
;
A
#
# COMPACT_ATOMS: atom_id res chain seq x y z
N GLN A 1 -23.30 -4.08 -55.99
CA GLN A 1 -23.55 -5.31 -55.22
C GLN A 1 -23.23 -4.99 -53.77
N THR A 2 -24.25 -5.08 -52.93
CA THR A 2 -24.28 -4.66 -51.53
C THR A 2 -23.49 -5.64 -50.65
N SER A 3 -22.50 -5.16 -49.91
CA SER A 3 -21.95 -5.92 -48.78
C SER A 3 -22.31 -5.20 -47.48
N ASN A 4 -23.39 -5.71 -46.87
CA ASN A 4 -23.74 -5.50 -45.49
C ASN A 4 -22.64 -6.12 -44.60
N GLY A 5 -21.97 -5.29 -43.79
CA GLY A 5 -20.98 -5.72 -42.81
C GLY A 5 -21.18 -5.01 -41.48
N PHE A 6 -22.15 -5.53 -40.73
CA PHE A 6 -22.44 -5.37 -39.30
C PHE A 6 -21.50 -4.47 -38.45
N ARG A 7 -22.08 -3.42 -37.84
CA ARG A 7 -21.46 -2.59 -36.79
C ARG A 7 -21.00 -3.46 -35.60
N PRO A 8 -19.80 -3.24 -35.03
CA PRO A 8 -19.40 -3.91 -33.80
C PRO A 8 -20.09 -3.24 -32.60
N TYR A 9 -20.94 -3.99 -31.90
CA TYR A 9 -21.30 -3.68 -30.52
C TYR A 9 -20.62 -4.70 -29.62
N VAL A 10 -19.49 -4.32 -29.03
CA VAL A 10 -19.06 -4.92 -27.76
C VAL A 10 -19.18 -3.83 -26.69
N HIS A 11 -19.98 -4.15 -25.68
CA HIS A 11 -20.38 -3.25 -24.62
C HIS A 11 -19.15 -2.77 -23.85
N SER A 12 -18.79 -1.49 -23.98
CA SER A 12 -17.95 -0.84 -22.98
C SER A 12 -18.80 -0.73 -21.70
N SER A 13 -18.63 -1.67 -20.77
CA SER A 13 -19.14 -1.52 -19.42
C SER A 13 -18.48 -0.28 -18.83
N LYS A 14 -19.21 0.84 -18.81
CA LYS A 14 -18.74 2.07 -18.17
C LYS A 14 -18.47 1.73 -16.69
N PRO A 15 -17.34 2.16 -16.11
CA PRO A 15 -17.10 1.96 -14.69
C PRO A 15 -18.23 2.60 -13.89
N ASN A 16 -18.83 1.83 -12.98
CA ASN A 16 -19.93 2.27 -12.13
C ASN A 16 -19.44 3.36 -11.15
N LYS A 17 -19.57 4.63 -11.57
CA LYS A 17 -19.15 5.82 -10.80
C LYS A 17 -19.79 5.92 -9.40
N GLY A 18 -20.95 5.28 -9.17
CA GLY A 18 -21.64 5.34 -7.88
C GLY A 18 -20.95 4.53 -6.78
N MET A 19 -20.45 3.33 -7.11
CA MET A 19 -19.75 2.46 -6.15
C MET A 19 -18.39 3.05 -5.71
N THR A 20 -17.73 3.82 -6.59
CA THR A 20 -16.42 4.41 -6.30
C THR A 20 -16.53 5.62 -5.36
N ALA A 21 -17.60 6.41 -5.48
CA ALA A 21 -17.80 7.59 -4.63
C ALA A 21 -18.05 7.21 -3.17
N LYS A 22 -18.89 6.20 -2.92
CA LYS A 22 -19.16 5.74 -1.54
C LYS A 22 -17.93 5.16 -0.86
N ARG A 23 -17.12 4.39 -1.61
CA ARG A 23 -15.85 3.85 -1.10
C ARG A 23 -14.87 4.95 -0.73
N GLU A 24 -14.78 6.02 -1.52
CA GLU A 24 -13.90 7.14 -1.22
C GLU A 24 -14.38 7.94 0.00
N GLU A 25 -15.70 8.12 0.16
CA GLU A 25 -16.29 8.73 1.35
C GLU A 25 -15.93 7.94 2.63
N ILE A 26 -16.09 6.61 2.59
CA ILE A 26 -15.72 5.73 3.72
C ILE A 26 -14.21 5.83 4.00
N ARG A 27 -13.38 5.78 2.95
CA ARG A 27 -11.92 5.89 3.08
C ARG A 27 -11.51 7.21 3.73
N GLN A 28 -12.11 8.32 3.31
CA GLN A 28 -11.85 9.64 3.88
C GLN A 28 -12.24 9.68 5.35
N LYS A 29 -13.46 9.24 5.68
CA LYS A 29 -13.95 9.18 7.07
C LYS A 29 -13.04 8.34 7.96
N VAL A 30 -12.57 7.18 7.47
CA VAL A 30 -11.63 6.33 8.21
C VAL A 30 -10.30 7.05 8.43
N ASN A 31 -9.73 7.72 7.41
CA ASN A 31 -8.48 8.47 7.55
C ASN A 31 -8.58 9.62 8.56
N ASP A 32 -9.69 10.37 8.53
CA ASP A 32 -9.94 11.49 9.43
C ASP A 32 -10.06 11.02 10.88
N LEU A 33 -10.78 9.91 11.12
CA LEU A 33 -10.90 9.30 12.44
C LEU A 33 -9.58 8.71 12.93
N LEU A 34 -8.83 8.01 12.08
CA LEU A 34 -7.50 7.48 12.45
C LEU A 34 -6.55 8.60 12.88
N THR A 35 -6.60 9.75 12.20
CA THR A 35 -5.75 10.90 12.50
C THR A 35 -6.22 11.64 13.76
N SER A 36 -7.51 11.96 13.86
CA SER A 36 -8.04 12.73 15.01
C SER A 36 -8.02 11.96 16.34
N THR A 37 -8.06 10.62 16.30
CA THR A 37 -8.00 9.77 17.51
C THR A 37 -6.58 9.36 17.93
N GLY A 38 -5.56 9.71 17.12
CA GLY A 38 -4.18 9.26 17.33
C GLY A 38 -3.95 7.76 17.08
N GLU A 39 -4.92 7.06 16.48
CA GLU A 39 -4.79 5.63 16.17
C GLU A 39 -3.81 5.39 15.01
N ARG A 40 -3.64 6.39 14.13
CA ARG A 40 -2.66 6.35 13.04
C ARG A 40 -1.24 6.19 13.56
N GLU A 41 -0.87 6.92 14.60
CA GLU A 41 0.45 6.86 15.24
C GLU A 41 0.64 5.50 15.91
N LYS A 42 -0.37 5.00 16.63
CA LYS A 42 -0.32 3.66 17.26
C LYS A 42 -0.17 2.55 16.22
N LEU A 43 -0.86 2.65 15.09
CA LEU A 43 -0.71 1.73 13.96
C LEU A 43 0.70 1.79 13.39
N ARG A 44 1.26 2.99 13.19
CA ARG A 44 2.64 3.17 12.71
C ARG A 44 3.62 2.50 13.67
N ASP A 45 3.51 2.78 14.96
CA ASP A 45 4.44 2.26 15.97
C ASP A 45 4.36 0.72 16.06
N MET A 46 3.14 0.15 16.00
CA MET A 46 2.93 -1.30 15.92
C MET A 46 3.58 -1.91 14.68
N ILE A 47 3.39 -1.29 13.50
CA ILE A 47 3.99 -1.76 12.24
C ILE A 47 5.52 -1.72 12.34
N GLU A 48 6.09 -0.63 12.83
CA GLU A 48 7.54 -0.50 13.02
C GLU A 48 8.10 -1.58 13.94
N GLU A 49 7.43 -1.86 15.05
CA GLU A 49 7.82 -2.92 15.98
C GLU A 49 7.77 -4.31 15.32
N GLN A 50 6.72 -4.62 14.57
CA GLN A 50 6.61 -5.89 13.87
C GLN A 50 7.62 -6.05 12.72
N LEU A 51 7.93 -4.97 11.99
CA LEU A 51 8.97 -4.98 10.96
C LEU A 51 10.35 -5.22 11.57
N LYS A 52 10.63 -4.64 12.75
CA LYS A 52 11.86 -4.93 13.51
C LYS A 52 11.90 -6.40 13.93
N LYS A 53 10.84 -6.91 14.56
CA LYS A 53 10.75 -8.30 15.06
C LYS A 53 10.82 -9.36 13.95
N SER A 54 10.31 -9.07 12.76
CA SER A 54 10.35 -9.99 11.62
C SER A 54 11.68 -10.02 10.86
N GLY A 55 12.67 -9.22 11.28
CA GLY A 55 13.96 -9.08 10.60
C GLY A 55 13.86 -8.35 9.25
N TRP A 56 12.77 -7.62 9.00
CA TRP A 56 12.59 -6.88 7.74
C TRP A 56 13.67 -5.82 7.55
N ASN A 57 14.06 -5.12 8.63
CA ASN A 57 15.13 -4.13 8.59
C ASN A 57 16.47 -4.71 8.10
N ASP A 58 16.79 -5.95 8.47
CA ASP A 58 18.04 -6.60 8.05
C ASP A 58 18.00 -6.97 6.56
N LYS A 59 16.84 -7.41 6.07
CA LYS A 59 16.61 -7.65 4.63
C LYS A 59 16.75 -6.37 3.81
N VAL A 60 16.13 -5.27 4.27
CA VAL A 60 16.26 -3.96 3.60
C VAL A 60 17.70 -3.48 3.63
N LYS A 61 18.40 -3.60 4.77
CA LYS A 61 19.83 -3.27 4.88
C LYS A 61 20.68 -4.08 3.91
N MET A 62 20.37 -5.36 3.70
CA MET A 62 21.05 -6.21 2.72
C MET A 62 20.87 -5.67 1.30
N HIS A 63 19.64 -5.35 0.90
CA HIS A 63 19.36 -4.75 -0.40
C HIS A 63 20.07 -3.39 -0.60
N CYS A 64 20.13 -2.54 0.43
CA CYS A 64 20.90 -1.30 0.36
C CYS A 64 22.40 -1.57 0.11
N LYS A 65 23.00 -2.52 0.83
CA LYS A 65 24.40 -2.90 0.65
C LYS A 65 24.67 -3.44 -0.75
N GLU A 66 23.80 -4.29 -1.27
CA GLU A 66 23.90 -4.84 -2.64
C GLU A 66 23.82 -3.73 -3.69
N PHE A 67 22.87 -2.80 -3.52
CA PHE A 67 22.70 -1.67 -4.44
C PHE A 67 23.93 -0.78 -4.45
N ILE A 68 24.43 -0.37 -3.28
CA ILE A 68 25.65 0.45 -3.14
C ILE A 68 26.85 -0.27 -3.76
N LYS A 69 27.03 -1.57 -3.47
CA LYS A 69 28.12 -2.37 -4.05
C LYS A 69 28.04 -2.45 -5.58
N SER A 70 26.84 -2.52 -6.14
CA SER A 70 26.65 -2.59 -7.60
C SER A 70 26.97 -1.28 -8.33
N LYS A 71 26.84 -0.14 -7.64
CA LYS A 71 27.09 1.20 -8.21
C LYS A 71 28.48 1.76 -7.85
N GLY A 72 29.06 1.30 -6.76
CA GLY A 72 30.24 1.90 -6.13
C GLY A 72 29.82 2.97 -5.12
N VAL A 73 30.50 2.99 -3.96
CA VAL A 73 30.14 3.88 -2.84
C VAL A 73 30.28 5.36 -3.19
N ASP A 74 31.24 5.72 -4.04
CA ASP A 74 31.49 7.11 -4.45
C ASP A 74 30.50 7.62 -5.50
N ASN A 75 29.71 6.73 -6.11
CA ASN A 75 28.80 7.04 -7.22
C ASN A 75 27.32 7.05 -6.82
N VAL A 76 27.00 6.96 -5.53
CA VAL A 76 25.62 6.77 -5.07
C VAL A 76 25.24 7.77 -3.97
N SER A 77 24.14 8.49 -4.17
CA SER A 77 23.54 9.32 -3.13
C SER A 77 22.54 8.54 -2.29
N VAL A 78 22.13 9.11 -1.15
CA VAL A 78 21.06 8.51 -0.31
C VAL A 78 19.77 8.37 -1.09
N ASP A 79 19.41 9.39 -1.88
CA ASP A 79 18.19 9.39 -2.69
C ASP A 79 18.22 8.27 -3.74
N ASP A 80 19.37 8.03 -4.37
CA ASP A 80 19.55 6.92 -5.32
C ASP A 80 19.31 5.56 -4.64
N VAL A 81 19.82 5.37 -3.41
CA VAL A 81 19.59 4.15 -2.64
C VAL A 81 18.11 3.99 -2.32
N VAL A 82 17.44 5.06 -1.86
CA VAL A 82 16.01 5.04 -1.56
C VAL A 82 15.21 4.67 -2.81
N MET A 83 15.47 5.31 -3.94
CA MET A 83 14.79 5.03 -5.20
C MET A 83 15.06 3.59 -5.69
N GLY A 84 16.31 3.14 -5.61
CA GLY A 84 16.73 1.82 -6.07
C GLY A 84 16.20 0.67 -5.22
N VAL A 85 16.05 0.86 -3.92
CA VAL A 85 15.67 -0.23 -2.98
C VAL A 85 14.19 -0.21 -2.62
N SER A 86 13.48 0.91 -2.78
CA SER A 86 12.07 1.08 -2.36
C SER A 86 11.14 -0.04 -2.84
N ALA A 87 11.26 -0.47 -4.10
CA ALA A 87 10.41 -1.53 -4.63
C ALA A 87 10.66 -2.89 -3.94
N ALA A 88 11.93 -3.26 -3.75
CA ALA A 88 12.33 -4.49 -3.06
C ALA A 88 11.96 -4.44 -1.55
N ALA A 89 12.14 -3.30 -0.91
CA ALA A 89 11.74 -3.12 0.49
C ALA A 89 10.22 -3.32 0.67
N ARG A 90 9.40 -2.78 -0.22
CA ARG A 90 7.92 -2.96 -0.17
C ARG A 90 7.48 -4.39 -0.47
N SER A 91 8.17 -5.09 -1.38
CA SER A 91 7.82 -6.48 -1.73
C SER A 91 8.17 -7.47 -0.61
N THR A 92 9.21 -7.18 0.17
CA THR A 92 9.70 -8.03 1.27
C THR A 92 8.92 -7.84 2.58
N VAL A 93 7.96 -6.90 2.65
CA VAL A 93 7.09 -6.74 3.82
C VAL A 93 6.32 -8.04 4.09
N PRO A 94 6.48 -8.65 5.28
CA PRO A 94 5.85 -9.93 5.60
C PRO A 94 4.32 -9.86 5.53
N LYS A 95 3.69 -10.98 5.14
CA LYS A 95 2.22 -11.06 5.02
C LYS A 95 1.54 -10.92 6.37
N GLU A 96 2.21 -11.38 7.42
CA GLU A 96 1.77 -11.38 8.81
C GLU A 96 1.60 -9.93 9.31
N VAL A 97 2.54 -9.04 8.96
CA VAL A 97 2.45 -7.61 9.31
C VAL A 97 1.26 -6.94 8.62
N LYS A 98 1.05 -7.25 7.33
CA LYS A 98 -0.10 -6.75 6.56
C LYS A 98 -1.42 -7.27 7.14
N ALA A 99 -1.48 -8.55 7.51
CA ALA A 99 -2.65 -9.17 8.13
C ALA A 99 -2.98 -8.54 9.49
N ALA A 100 -1.97 -8.38 10.36
CA ALA A 100 -2.15 -7.73 11.66
C ALA A 100 -2.61 -6.27 11.53
N THR A 101 -2.06 -5.53 10.55
CA THR A 101 -2.48 -4.15 10.25
C THR A 101 -3.93 -4.10 9.80
N LEU A 102 -4.32 -4.98 8.88
CA LEU A 102 -5.70 -5.06 8.39
C LEU A 102 -6.67 -5.42 9.52
N GLU A 103 -6.30 -6.36 10.38
CA GLU A 103 -7.12 -6.78 11.51
C GLU A 103 -7.32 -5.63 12.51
N ARG A 104 -6.27 -4.87 12.82
CA ARG A 104 -6.38 -3.69 13.68
C ARG A 104 -7.28 -2.61 13.07
N LEU A 105 -7.20 -2.39 11.76
CA LEU A 105 -8.08 -1.47 11.05
C LEU A 105 -9.55 -1.92 11.08
N LYS A 106 -9.82 -3.22 10.90
CA LYS A 106 -11.18 -3.79 11.02
C LYS A 106 -11.75 -3.58 12.42
N GLN A 107 -10.96 -3.85 13.46
CA GLN A 107 -11.36 -3.62 14.85
C GLN A 107 -11.63 -2.13 15.12
N PHE A 108 -10.81 -1.24 14.56
CA PHE A 108 -11.03 0.20 14.66
C PHE A 108 -12.35 0.62 13.98
N MET A 109 -12.61 0.14 12.76
CA MET A 109 -13.85 0.46 12.04
C MET A 109 -15.08 -0.07 12.78
N ALA A 110 -15.03 -1.30 13.30
CA ALA A 110 -16.12 -1.88 14.10
C ALA A 110 -16.39 -1.08 15.38
N LYS A 111 -15.33 -0.67 16.09
CA LYS A 111 -15.44 0.14 17.31
C LYS A 111 -16.06 1.52 17.08
N ASN A 112 -15.89 2.08 15.88
CA ASN A 112 -16.41 3.40 15.51
C ASN A 112 -17.68 3.31 14.64
N ASN A 113 -18.33 2.14 14.59
CA ASN A 113 -19.56 1.90 13.84
C ASN A 113 -19.47 2.33 12.36
N ILE A 114 -18.34 2.03 11.71
CA ILE A 114 -18.14 2.26 10.27
C ILE A 114 -18.45 0.97 9.52
N GLU A 115 -19.54 0.97 8.75
CA GLU A 115 -19.94 -0.15 7.89
C GLU A 115 -19.20 -0.08 6.54
N ILE A 116 -18.78 -1.25 6.03
CA ILE A 116 -18.01 -1.43 4.78
C ILE A 116 -18.89 -2.13 3.74
#